data_AF-K2Q3X9-F1
#
_entry.id   AF-K2Q3X9-F1
#
_cell.length_a   1.000
_cell.length_b   1.000
_cell.length_c   1.000
_cell.angle_alpha   90.00
_cell.angle_beta   90.00
_cell.angle_gamma   90.00
#
_symmetry.space_group_name_H-M   'P 1'
#
loop_
_entity.id
_entity.type
_entity.pdbx_description
1 polymer ?
#
loop_
_entity_poly.entity_id
_entity_poly.type
_entity_poly.pdbx_seq_one_letter_code
_entity_poly.pdbx_strand_id
1 'polypeptide(L)'
;MARSRFIYTLSQVAGMISENLELIEEITANSDNISEGELVYVSDGSEDGTKGLTENGIEELQSLLADIRTWEGGIREFLIETQCDPEIIDRIMVDEMKRGL
;
A
#
# COMPACT_ATOMS: atom_id res chain seq x y z
N MET A 1 21.35 7.34 3.78
CA MET A 1 20.17 8.21 4.05
C MET A 1 20.05 8.48 5.55
N ALA A 2 19.35 9.54 5.94
CA ALA A 2 19.01 9.75 7.35
C ALA A 2 17.97 8.71 7.78
N ARG A 3 18.14 8.10 8.96
CA ARG A 3 17.14 7.16 9.51
C ARG A 3 15.85 7.93 9.77
N SER A 4 14.73 7.49 9.17
CA SER A 4 13.44 8.15 9.37
C SER A 4 13.10 8.16 10.86
N ARG A 5 12.61 9.30 11.35
CA ARG A 5 12.30 9.51 12.78
C ARG A 5 10.87 9.18 13.13
N PHE A 6 10.03 8.97 12.12
CA PHE A 6 8.61 8.72 12.24
C PHE A 6 8.25 7.48 11.44
N ILE A 7 7.33 6.70 11.99
CA ILE A 7 6.65 5.62 11.29
C ILE A 7 5.20 6.04 11.19
N TYR A 8 4.62 5.92 10.00
CA TYR A 8 3.23 6.25 9.71
C TYR A 8 2.46 4.95 9.51
N THR A 9 1.35 4.78 10.22
CA THR A 9 0.48 3.61 10.02
C THR A 9 -0.04 3.58 8.57
N LEU A 10 -0.34 2.41 8.01
CA LEU A 10 -0.89 2.32 6.65
C LEU A 10 -2.16 3.16 6.49
N SER A 11 -3.00 3.22 7.52
CA SER A 11 -4.18 4.10 7.58
C SER A 11 -3.84 5.58 7.45
N GLN A 12 -2.76 6.03 8.09
CA GLN A 12 -2.29 7.41 7.96
C GLN A 12 -1.67 7.65 6.58
N VAL A 13 -0.90 6.70 6.06
CA VAL A 13 -0.30 6.79 4.71
C VAL A 13 -1.38 6.91 3.65
N ALA A 14 -2.43 6.09 3.70
CA ALA A 14 -3.58 6.15 2.79
C ALA A 14 -4.16 7.57 2.68
N GLY A 15 -4.35 8.24 3.83
CA GLY A 15 -4.78 9.63 3.88
C GLY A 15 -3.75 10.63 3.35
N MET A 16 -2.45 10.41 3.60
CA MET A 16 -1.36 11.28 3.14
C MET A 16 -1.20 11.27 1.62
N ILE A 17 -1.32 10.10 0.99
CA ILE A 17 -1.12 9.94 -0.47
C ILE A 17 -2.43 9.84 -1.26
N SER A 18 -3.58 10.03 -0.58
CA SER A 18 -4.93 9.95 -1.15
C SER A 18 -5.16 8.64 -1.93
N GLU A 19 -4.79 7.51 -1.32
CA GLU A 19 -4.88 6.16 -1.88
C GLU A 19 -5.86 5.30 -1.06
N ASN A 20 -6.45 4.28 -1.68
CA ASN A 20 -7.31 3.34 -0.98
C ASN A 20 -6.47 2.49 0.01
N LEU A 21 -6.94 2.39 1.28
CA LEU A 21 -6.22 1.66 2.32
C LEU A 21 -6.08 0.17 1.99
N GLU A 22 -7.14 -0.48 1.50
CA GLU A 22 -7.12 -1.90 1.16
C GLU A 22 -6.09 -2.16 0.05
N LEU A 23 -5.95 -1.27 -0.94
CA LEU A 23 -4.90 -1.39 -1.95
C LEU A 23 -3.49 -1.33 -1.35
N ILE A 24 -3.26 -0.41 -0.40
CA ILE A 24 -1.97 -0.33 0.31
C ILE A 24 -1.73 -1.60 1.12
N GLU A 25 -2.75 -2.12 1.80
CA GLU A 25 -2.66 -3.35 2.60
C GLU A 25 -2.32 -4.56 1.73
N GLU A 26 -2.94 -4.70 0.55
CA GLU A 26 -2.63 -5.77 -0.40
C GLU A 26 -1.21 -5.65 -0.97
N ILE A 27 -0.78 -4.45 -1.37
CA ILE A 27 0.60 -4.23 -1.85
C ILE A 27 1.62 -4.53 -0.75
N THR A 28 1.37 -4.09 0.47
CA THR A 28 2.29 -4.31 1.61
C THR A 28 2.08 -5.67 2.29
N ALA A 29 1.18 -6.52 1.77
CA ALA A 29 1.07 -7.92 2.19
C ALA A 29 2.31 -8.71 1.77
N ASN A 30 2.87 -8.40 0.59
CA ASN A 30 4.16 -8.89 0.17
C ASN A 30 5.28 -7.96 0.67
N SER A 31 6.13 -8.45 1.57
CA SER A 31 7.26 -7.69 2.11
C SER A 31 8.30 -7.31 1.05
N ASP A 32 8.36 -8.03 -0.07
CA ASP A 32 9.35 -7.76 -1.13
C ASP A 32 9.00 -6.52 -1.97
N ASN A 33 7.77 -5.99 -1.82
CA ASN A 33 7.34 -4.79 -2.54
C ASN A 33 7.94 -3.49 -1.98
N ILE A 34 8.44 -3.52 -0.76
CA ILE A 34 9.02 -2.36 -0.05
C ILE A 34 10.37 -2.76 0.53
N SER A 35 11.36 -1.88 0.47
CA SER A 35 12.71 -2.16 0.97
C SER A 35 12.72 -2.57 2.44
N GLU A 36 13.65 -3.45 2.80
CA GLU A 36 13.84 -3.90 4.18
C GLU A 36 14.08 -2.71 5.12
N GLY A 37 13.30 -2.66 6.20
CA GLY A 37 13.37 -1.57 7.18
C GLY A 37 12.49 -0.36 6.88
N GLU A 38 11.90 -0.29 5.67
CA GLU A 38 10.98 0.77 5.29
C GLU A 38 9.51 0.40 5.56
N LEU A 39 9.16 -0.89 5.43
CA LEU A 39 7.92 -1.49 5.94
C LEU A 39 8.19 -2.15 7.30
N VAL A 40 7.46 -1.72 8.34
CA VAL A 40 7.64 -2.22 9.70
C VAL A 40 6.32 -2.67 10.31
N TYR A 41 6.40 -3.70 11.15
CA TYR A 41 5.30 -4.11 12.01
C TYR A 41 5.36 -3.33 13.32
N VAL A 42 4.24 -2.75 13.70
CA VAL A 42 4.06 -1.89 14.86
C VAL A 42 3.13 -2.60 15.84
N SER A 43 3.64 -2.90 17.03
CA SER A 43 2.80 -3.33 18.14
C SER A 43 2.17 -2.11 18.79
N ASP A 44 0.86 -1.94 18.61
CA ASP A 44 0.07 -0.83 19.14
C ASP A 44 -0.77 -1.23 20.38
N GLY A 45 -0.61 -2.46 20.86
CA GLY A 45 -1.37 -3.04 21.97
C GLY A 45 -2.63 -3.80 21.55
N SER A 46 -2.96 -3.85 20.24
CA SER A 46 -3.91 -4.81 19.70
C SER A 46 -3.26 -6.20 19.56
N GLU A 47 -4.09 -7.24 19.39
CA GLU A 47 -3.62 -8.62 19.19
C GLU A 47 -2.81 -8.76 17.90
N ASP A 48 -3.31 -8.14 16.82
CA ASP A 48 -2.75 -8.26 15.48
C ASP A 48 -1.78 -7.12 15.11
N GLY A 49 -1.61 -6.13 15.98
CA GLY A 49 -0.79 -4.94 15.71
C GLY A 49 -1.25 -4.18 14.47
N THR A 50 -0.34 -3.38 13.90
CA THR A 50 -0.52 -2.73 12.61
C THR A 50 0.77 -2.75 11.81
N LYS A 51 0.70 -2.49 10.51
CA LYS A 51 1.87 -2.15 9.70
C LYS A 51 2.03 -0.63 9.61
N GLY A 52 3.25 -0.19 9.33
CA GLY A 52 3.55 1.19 9.04
C GLY A 52 4.75 1.34 8.10
N LEU A 53 4.87 2.52 7.52
CA LEU A 53 5.94 2.89 6.61
C LEU A 53 6.74 4.06 7.18
N THR A 54 8.03 4.05 6.92
CA THR A 54 8.90 5.23 7.04
C THR A 54 8.55 6.25 5.94
N GLU A 55 9.16 7.44 6.00
CA GLU A 55 9.05 8.43 4.90
C GLU A 55 9.55 7.86 3.57
N ASN A 56 10.67 7.14 3.57
CA ASN A 56 11.24 6.51 2.37
C ASN A 56 10.35 5.37 1.85
N GLY A 57 9.75 4.56 2.72
CA GLY A 57 8.80 3.52 2.33
C GLY A 57 7.52 4.09 1.68
N ILE A 58 7.10 5.29 2.07
CA ILE A 58 5.99 5.99 1.41
C ILE A 58 6.39 6.39 -0.02
N GLU A 59 7.60 6.91 -0.22
CA GLU A 59 8.11 7.25 -1.56
C GLU A 59 8.20 6.01 -2.45
N GLU A 60 8.70 4.89 -1.92
CA GLU A 60 8.75 3.60 -2.64
C GLU A 60 7.36 3.09 -3.01
N LEU A 61 6.41 3.14 -2.07
CA LEU A 61 5.02 2.75 -2.31
C LEU A 61 4.39 3.61 -3.43
N GLN A 62 4.59 4.92 -3.40
CA GLN A 62 4.09 5.82 -4.46
C GLN A 62 4.72 5.53 -5.82
N SER A 63 6.02 5.23 -5.86
CA SER A 63 6.71 4.84 -7.09
C SER A 63 6.17 3.53 -7.65
N LEU A 64 6.02 2.51 -6.80
CA LEU A 64 5.49 1.21 -7.19
C LEU A 64 4.05 1.33 -7.71
N LEU A 65 3.20 2.09 -7.02
CA LEU A 65 1.83 2.36 -7.46
C LEU A 65 1.79 3.07 -8.82
N ALA A 66 2.68 4.03 -9.05
CA ALA A 66 2.79 4.69 -10.33
C ALA A 66 3.20 3.70 -11.44
N ASP A 67 4.14 2.80 -11.15
CA ASP A 67 4.57 1.77 -12.10
C ASP A 67 3.44 0.78 -12.40
N ILE A 68 2.78 0.21 -11.39
CA ILE A 68 1.67 -0.74 -11.57
C ILE A 68 0.56 -0.14 -12.45
N ARG A 69 0.23 1.14 -12.25
CA ARG A 69 -0.79 1.83 -13.07
C ARG A 69 -0.43 1.94 -14.55
N THR A 70 0.85 1.81 -14.91
CA THR A 70 1.29 1.81 -16.32
C THR A 70 1.33 0.42 -16.94
N TRP A 71 1.21 -0.65 -16.15
CA TRP A 71 1.24 -2.03 -16.64
C TRP A 71 -0.03 -2.36 -17.43
N GLU A 72 0.07 -3.36 -18.30
CA GLU A 72 -1.10 -3.91 -18.99
C GLU A 72 -2.07 -4.50 -17.95
N GLY A 73 -3.29 -3.99 -17.88
CA GLY A 73 -4.28 -4.38 -16.86
C GLY A 73 -4.19 -3.63 -15.51
N GLY A 74 -3.13 -2.86 -15.30
CA GLY A 74 -3.00 -1.90 -14.19
C GLY A 74 -3.16 -2.51 -12.78
N ILE A 75 -3.76 -1.74 -11.87
CA ILE A 75 -4.07 -2.17 -10.50
C ILE A 75 -4.91 -3.45 -10.48
N ARG A 76 -5.87 -3.59 -11.40
CA ARG A 76 -6.78 -4.74 -11.41
C ARG A 76 -6.06 -6.05 -11.66
N GLU A 77 -5.18 -6.09 -12.66
CA GLU A 77 -4.44 -7.31 -12.98
C GLU A 77 -3.45 -7.67 -11.86
N PHE A 78 -2.76 -6.67 -11.30
CA PHE A 78 -1.90 -6.87 -10.14
C PHE A 78 -2.63 -7.54 -8.96
N LEU A 79 -3.84 -7.09 -8.64
CA LEU A 79 -4.63 -7.69 -7.55
C LEU A 79 -5.06 -9.13 -7.87
N ILE A 80 -5.33 -9.44 -9.14
CA ILE A 80 -5.67 -10.81 -9.56
C ILE A 80 -4.43 -11.72 -9.43
N GLU A 81 -3.26 -11.26 -9.87
CA GLU A 81 -2.01 -12.01 -9.80
C GLU A 81 -1.56 -12.28 -8.35
N THR A 82 -1.87 -11.36 -7.43
CA THR A 82 -1.63 -11.50 -5.99
C THR A 82 -2.66 -12.38 -5.28
N GLN A 83 -3.63 -12.97 -6.02
CA GLN A 83 -4.73 -13.78 -5.47
C GLN A 83 -5.57 -13.03 -4.42
N CYS A 84 -5.73 -11.72 -4.62
CA CYS A 84 -6.60 -10.89 -3.79
C CYS A 84 -8.05 -11.36 -3.89
N ASP A 85 -8.81 -11.21 -2.80
CA ASP A 85 -10.22 -11.58 -2.77
C ASP A 85 -11.02 -10.72 -3.77
N PRO A 86 -11.88 -11.33 -4.62
CA PRO A 86 -12.65 -10.59 -5.63
C PRO A 86 -13.51 -9.46 -5.07
N GLU A 87 -14.07 -9.60 -3.86
CA GLU A 87 -14.87 -8.54 -3.22
C GLU A 87 -13.98 -7.35 -2.81
N ILE A 88 -12.74 -7.61 -2.38
CA ILE A 88 -11.74 -6.57 -2.10
C ILE A 88 -11.34 -5.86 -3.40
N ILE A 89 -11.11 -6.60 -4.47
CA ILE A 89 -10.79 -6.04 -5.80
C ILE A 89 -11.89 -5.08 -6.26
N ASP A 90 -13.15 -5.48 -6.18
CA ASP A 90 -14.27 -4.64 -6.61
C ASP A 90 -14.34 -3.34 -5.79
N ARG A 91 -14.11 -3.39 -4.47
CA ARG A 91 -14.05 -2.19 -3.61
C ARG A 91 -12.91 -1.27 -3.98
N ILE A 92 -11.70 -1.80 -4.17
CA ILE A 92 -10.52 -1.03 -4.59
C ILE A 92 -10.78 -0.36 -5.95
N MET A 93 -11.31 -1.11 -6.92
CA MET A 93 -11.55 -0.59 -8.26
C MET A 93 -12.60 0.51 -8.31
N VAL A 94 -13.59 0.50 -7.41
CA VAL A 94 -14.54 1.61 -7.26
C VAL A 94 -13.84 2.91 -6.89
N ASP A 95 -12.84 2.86 -6.01
CA ASP A 95 -12.08 4.07 -5.64
C ASP A 95 -11.03 4.45 -6.69
N GLU A 96 -10.38 3.48 -7.33
CA GLU A 96 -9.43 3.74 -8.42
C GLU A 96 -10.12 4.44 -9.61
N MET A 97 -11.36 4.04 -9.94
CA MET A 97 -12.15 4.71 -10.98
C MET A 97 -12.51 6.16 -10.62
N LYS A 98 -12.70 6.48 -9.34
CA LYS A 98 -12.95 7.87 -8.89
C LYS A 98 -11.70 8.74 -8.98
N ARG A 99 -10.52 8.14 -8.89
CA ARG A 99 -9.23 8.84 -8.95
C ARG A 99 -8.82 9.26 -10.37
N GLY A 100 -9.27 8.51 -11.38
CA GLY A 100 -9.03 8.81 -12.80
C GLY A 100 -9.98 9.86 -13.41
N LEU A 101 -10.94 10.38 -12.64
CA LEU A 101 -11.92 11.41 -13.04
C LEU A 101 -11.50 12.80 -12.54
#